data_AF-A0A9D1LN14-F1
#
_entry.id   AF-A0A9D1LN14-F1
#
_cell.length_a   1.000
_cell.length_b   1.000
_cell.length_c   1.000
_cell.angle_alpha   90.00
_cell.angle_beta   90.00
_cell.angle_gamma   90.00
#
_symmetry.space_group_name_H-M   'P 1'
#
loop_
_entity.id
_entity.type
_entity.pdbx_description
1 polymer ?
#
loop_
_entity_poly.entity_id
_entity_poly.type
_entity_poly.pdbx_seq_one_letter_code
_entity_poly.pdbx_strand_id
1 'polypeptide(L)'
;MASSGGNHRFAFAFANALIVGLAILFFFLCKYCFGIMESNFAGGLLGGILCVALSIFCGLHGIIAQIALVFISLIGIFGKEQRAGNFGAFLVSLASLIAGAVAVYFIFLN
;
A
#
# COMPACT_ATOMS: atom_id res chain seq x y z
N MET A 1 -10.33 9.59 -22.95
CA MET A 1 -10.14 8.39 -22.10
C MET A 1 -9.01 7.58 -22.71
N ALA A 2 -7.76 7.90 -22.36
CA ALA A 2 -6.60 7.25 -22.96
C ALA A 2 -6.55 5.80 -22.48
N SER A 3 -6.67 4.87 -23.43
CA SER A 3 -6.36 3.46 -23.24
C SER A 3 -4.88 3.35 -22.84
N SER A 4 -4.56 3.49 -21.55
CA SER A 4 -3.21 3.22 -21.07
C SER A 4 -3.01 1.71 -21.09
N GLY A 5 -2.02 1.29 -21.87
CA GLY A 5 -1.80 -0.13 -22.12
C GLY A 5 -1.50 -0.92 -20.83
N GLY A 6 -1.69 -2.24 -20.85
CA GLY A 6 -1.48 -3.16 -19.73
C GLY A 6 -0.11 -3.01 -19.04
N ASN A 7 0.93 -2.59 -19.77
CA ASN A 7 2.25 -2.32 -19.21
C ASN A 7 2.27 -1.10 -18.27
N HIS A 8 1.48 -0.06 -18.57
CA HIS A 8 1.33 1.09 -17.67
C HIS A 8 0.58 0.72 -16.40
N ARG A 9 -0.45 -0.13 -16.52
CA ARG A 9 -1.24 -0.61 -15.37
C ARG A 9 -0.39 -1.44 -14.42
N PHE A 10 0.52 -2.26 -14.95
CA PHE A 10 1.50 -2.99 -14.15
C PHE A 10 2.44 -2.06 -13.39
N ALA A 11 2.99 -1.04 -14.06
CA ALA A 11 3.85 -0.04 -13.40
C ALA A 11 3.11 0.71 -12.30
N PHE A 12 1.84 1.10 -12.52
CA PHE A 12 1.01 1.71 -11.49
C PHE A 12 0.73 0.78 -10.30
N ALA A 13 0.44 -0.50 -10.56
CA ALA A 13 0.26 -1.50 -9.51
C ALA A 13 1.53 -1.67 -8.66
N PHE A 14 2.70 -1.66 -9.29
CA PHE A 14 3.97 -1.74 -8.55
C PHE A 14 4.24 -0.48 -7.73
N ALA A 15 4.06 0.71 -8.31
CA ALA A 15 4.24 1.96 -7.58
C ALA A 15 3.29 2.07 -6.37
N ASN A 16 2.02 1.68 -6.54
CA ASN A 16 1.07 1.67 -5.43
C ASN A 16 1.41 0.62 -4.36
N ALA A 17 1.98 -0.52 -4.73
CA ALA A 17 2.45 -1.51 -3.77
C ALA A 17 3.58 -0.95 -2.88
N LEU A 18 4.47 -0.14 -3.45
CA LEU A 18 5.51 0.56 -2.67
C LEU A 18 4.89 1.58 -1.70
N ILE A 19 3.86 2.30 -2.10
CA ILE A 19 3.15 3.25 -1.22
C ILE A 19 2.47 2.50 -0.05
N VAL A 20 1.84 1.35 -0.32
CA VAL A 20 1.29 0.48 0.73
C VAL A 20 2.40 -0.01 1.67
N GLY A 21 3.55 -0.43 1.14
CA GLY A 21 4.72 -0.78 1.94
C GLY A 21 5.21 0.36 2.84
N LEU A 22 5.23 1.58 2.32
CA LEU A 22 5.60 2.78 3.06
C LEU A 22 4.61 3.06 4.21
N ALA A 23 3.32 2.88 3.97
CA ALA A 23 2.28 3.03 5.00
C ALA A 23 2.49 2.07 6.18
N ILE A 24 2.82 0.81 5.88
CA ILE A 24 3.11 -0.24 6.88
C ILE A 24 4.38 0.12 7.65
N LEU A 25 5.42 0.59 6.96
CA LEU A 25 6.66 1.04 7.59
C LEU A 25 6.40 2.16 8.60
N PHE A 26 5.60 3.17 8.21
CA PHE A 26 5.22 4.25 9.13
C PHE A 26 4.35 3.74 10.29
N PHE A 27 3.49 2.76 10.04
CA PHE A 27 2.70 2.13 11.09
C PHE A 27 3.58 1.41 12.13
N PHE A 28 4.61 0.71 11.66
CA PHE A 28 5.61 0.09 12.53
C PHE A 28 6.44 1.13 13.31
N LEU A 29 6.83 2.22 12.65
CA LEU A 29 7.54 3.33 13.30
C LEU A 29 6.70 3.99 14.40
N CYS A 30 5.37 4.06 14.27
CA CYS A 30 4.50 4.54 15.36
C CYS A 30 4.74 3.75 16.65
N LYS A 31 4.79 2.41 16.56
CA LYS A 31 5.05 1.54 17.72
C LYS A 31 6.39 1.85 18.37
N TYR A 32 7.42 2.12 17.56
CA TYR A 32 8.73 2.51 18.05
C TYR A 32 8.73 3.90 18.70
N CYS A 33 8.03 4.89 18.13
CA CYS A 33 7.88 6.22 18.70
C CYS A 33 7.21 6.19 20.08
N PHE A 34 6.22 5.32 20.29
CA PHE A 34 5.62 5.10 21.61
C PHE A 34 6.63 4.58 22.63
N GLY A 35 7.54 3.67 22.24
CA GLY A 35 8.62 3.22 23.12
C GLY A 35 9.62 4.34 23.48
N ILE A 36 9.90 5.25 22.54
CA ILE A 36 10.79 6.41 22.80
C ILE A 36 10.16 7.38 23.82
N MET A 37 8.83 7.45 23.94
CA MET A 37 8.17 8.39 24.86
C MET A 37 8.58 8.21 26.32
N GLU A 38 9.05 7.02 26.71
CA GLU A 38 9.59 6.77 28.05
C GLU A 38 10.89 7.54 28.34
N SER A 39 11.70 7.78 27.31
CA SER A 39 13.01 8.45 27.43
C SER A 39 12.99 9.90 26.94
N ASN A 40 12.17 10.21 25.94
CA ASN A 40 11.99 11.54 25.37
C ASN A 40 10.55 11.71 24.91
N PHE A 41 9.71 12.20 25.82
CA PHE A 41 8.28 12.40 25.60
C PHE A 41 7.99 13.27 24.38
N ALA A 42 8.65 14.43 24.26
CA ALA A 42 8.40 15.38 23.17
C ALA A 42 8.80 14.80 21.80
N GLY A 43 9.96 14.13 21.73
CA GLY A 43 10.42 13.47 20.51
C GLY A 43 9.52 12.30 20.11
N GLY A 44 9.13 11.45 21.06
CA GLY A 44 8.21 10.34 20.82
C GLY A 44 6.81 10.80 20.40
N LEU A 45 6.28 11.86 21.01
CA LEU A 45 4.97 12.41 20.67
C LEU A 45 4.95 13.03 19.26
N LEU A 46 5.92 13.88 18.93
CA LEU A 46 6.00 14.51 17.60
C LEU A 46 6.25 13.46 16.51
N GLY A 47 7.17 12.52 16.76
CA GLY A 47 7.43 11.41 15.85
C GLY A 47 6.21 10.53 15.65
N GLY A 48 5.48 10.21 16.72
CA GLY A 48 4.26 9.41 16.68
C GLY A 48 3.16 10.09 15.87
N ILE A 49 2.88 11.38 16.10
CA ILE A 49 1.89 12.15 15.32
C ILE A 49 2.24 12.14 13.82
N LEU A 50 3.51 12.38 13.49
CA LEU A 50 3.97 12.40 12.10
C LEU A 50 3.83 11.03 11.44
N CYS A 51 4.22 9.96 12.13
CA CYS A 51 4.11 8.60 11.61
C CYS A 51 2.65 8.17 11.43
N VAL A 52 1.74 8.53 12.35
CA VAL A 52 0.31 8.25 12.22
C VAL A 52 -0.26 8.96 11.00
N ALA A 53 0.02 10.27 10.85
CA ALA A 53 -0.46 11.05 9.71
C ALA A 53 0.03 10.48 8.37
N LEU A 54 1.32 10.16 8.26
CA LEU A 54 1.91 9.58 7.05
C LEU A 54 1.38 8.17 6.77
N SER A 55 1.21 7.35 7.81
CA SER A 55 0.66 6.00 7.66
C SER A 55 -0.78 6.03 7.15
N ILE A 56 -1.62 6.92 7.69
CA ILE A 56 -2.99 7.11 7.21
C ILE A 56 -3.00 7.61 5.77
N PHE A 57 -2.20 8.64 5.47
CA PHE A 57 -2.15 9.24 4.14
C PHE A 57 -1.70 8.23 3.07
N CYS A 58 -0.57 7.56 3.28
CA CYS A 58 -0.05 6.53 2.38
C CYS A 58 -0.96 5.31 2.33
N GLY A 59 -1.53 4.90 3.48
CA GLY A 59 -2.39 3.72 3.59
C GLY A 59 -3.68 3.91 2.81
N LEU A 60 -4.38 5.03 3.01
CA LEU A 60 -5.62 5.31 2.27
C LEU A 60 -5.37 5.42 0.77
N HIS A 61 -4.36 6.18 0.33
CA HIS A 61 -4.05 6.30 -1.09
C HIS A 61 -3.65 4.96 -1.71
N GLY A 62 -2.72 4.24 -1.08
CA GLY A 62 -2.21 2.97 -1.59
C GLY A 62 -3.28 1.89 -1.65
N ILE A 63 -4.08 1.72 -0.58
CA ILE A 63 -5.11 0.68 -0.50
C ILE A 63 -6.24 0.96 -1.49
N ILE A 64 -6.77 2.19 -1.54
CA ILE A 64 -7.87 2.54 -2.44
C ILE A 64 -7.43 2.35 -3.90
N ALA A 65 -6.23 2.82 -4.24
CA ALA A 65 -5.70 2.67 -5.59
C ALA A 65 -5.46 1.21 -5.97
N GLN A 66 -4.98 0.37 -5.04
CA GLN A 66 -4.82 -1.06 -5.30
C GLN A 66 -6.15 -1.78 -5.47
N ILE A 67 -7.16 -1.48 -4.65
CA ILE A 67 -8.50 -2.06 -4.80
C ILE A 67 -9.05 -1.71 -6.19
N ALA A 68 -8.98 -0.45 -6.60
CA ALA A 68 -9.41 -0.03 -7.93
C ALA A 68 -8.65 -0.76 -9.05
N LEU A 69 -7.32 -0.91 -8.91
CA LEU A 69 -6.49 -1.65 -9.86
C LEU A 69 -6.86 -3.12 -9.95
N VAL A 70 -7.18 -3.80 -8.84
CA VAL A 70 -7.66 -5.19 -8.85
C VAL A 70 -8.89 -5.32 -9.76
N PHE A 71 -9.90 -4.46 -9.59
CA PHE A 71 -11.12 -4.53 -10.41
C PHE A 71 -10.85 -4.19 -11.88
N ILE A 72 -10.09 -3.12 -12.16
CA ILE A 72 -9.79 -2.68 -13.53
C ILE A 72 -8.96 -3.73 -14.27
N SER A 73 -7.97 -4.32 -13.60
CA SER A 73 -7.12 -5.36 -14.17
C SER A 73 -7.87 -6.68 -14.37
N LEU A 74 -8.77 -7.06 -13.46
CA LEU A 74 -9.64 -8.23 -13.59
C LEU A 74 -10.53 -8.14 -14.85
N ILE A 75 -11.17 -6.99 -15.06
CA ILE A 75 -11.97 -6.74 -16.27
C ILE A 75 -11.08 -6.78 -17.52
N GLY A 76 -9.88 -6.20 -17.44
CA GLY A 76 -8.90 -6.18 -18.53
C GLY A 76 -8.33 -7.54 -18.93
N ILE A 77 -8.40 -8.57 -18.07
CA ILE A 77 -7.92 -9.94 -18.39
C ILE A 77 -8.81 -10.62 -19.46
N PHE A 78 -10.04 -10.16 -19.67
CA PHE A 78 -10.91 -10.71 -20.73
C PHE A 78 -10.63 -10.09 -22.11
N GLY A 79 -9.88 -8.98 -22.16
CA GLY A 79 -9.40 -8.40 -23.41
C GLY A 79 -8.20 -9.16 -23.98
N LYS A 80 -8.24 -9.51 -25.27
CA LYS A 80 -7.11 -10.17 -25.96
C LYS A 80 -5.89 -9.24 -26.09
N GLU A 81 -6.13 -7.95 -26.20
CA GLU A 81 -5.09 -6.92 -26.25
C GLU A 81 -4.55 -6.68 -24.83
N GLN A 82 -3.29 -7.07 -24.59
CA GLN A 82 -2.54 -6.81 -23.35
C GLN A 82 -2.95 -7.61 -22.10
N ARG A 83 -3.48 -8.82 -22.33
CA ARG A 83 -3.86 -9.79 -21.30
C ARG A 83 -2.77 -10.03 -20.25
N ALA A 84 -1.52 -10.16 -20.67
CA ALA A 84 -0.38 -10.41 -19.79
C ALA A 84 -0.09 -9.25 -18.83
N GLY A 85 -0.15 -8.00 -19.30
CA GLY A 85 0.05 -6.81 -18.47
C GLY A 85 -1.08 -6.61 -17.46
N ASN A 86 -2.33 -6.84 -17.89
CA ASN A 86 -3.48 -6.82 -16.97
C ASN A 86 -3.41 -7.94 -15.93
N PHE A 87 -2.99 -9.15 -16.32
CA PHE A 87 -2.82 -10.26 -15.37
C PHE A 87 -1.69 -10.00 -14.36
N GLY A 88 -0.56 -9.45 -14.81
CA GLY A 88 0.53 -9.04 -13.92
C GLY A 88 0.08 -7.95 -12.94
N ALA A 89 -0.64 -6.93 -13.43
CA ALA A 89 -1.16 -5.87 -12.58
C ALA A 89 -2.13 -6.42 -11.52
N PHE A 90 -3.01 -7.35 -11.92
CA PHE A 90 -3.93 -8.02 -11.00
C PHE A 90 -3.20 -8.75 -9.88
N LEU A 91 -2.20 -9.58 -10.22
CA LEU A 91 -1.43 -10.35 -9.24
C LEU A 91 -0.70 -9.44 -8.26
N VAL A 92 -0.02 -8.40 -8.74
CA VAL A 92 0.70 -7.45 -7.87
C VAL A 92 -0.27 -6.71 -6.96
N SER A 93 -1.38 -6.23 -7.50
CA SER A 93 -2.37 -5.49 -6.72
C SER A 93 -2.98 -6.36 -5.63
N LEU A 94 -3.38 -7.59 -5.97
CA LEU A 94 -3.94 -8.55 -5.02
C LEU A 94 -2.92 -8.98 -3.96
N ALA A 95 -1.70 -9.33 -4.37
CA ALA A 95 -0.63 -9.71 -3.46
C ALA A 95 -0.28 -8.58 -2.49
N SER A 96 -0.24 -7.33 -2.96
CA SER A 96 0.06 -6.16 -2.12
C SER A 96 -1.03 -5.90 -1.07
N LEU A 97 -2.31 -6.10 -1.41
CA LEU A 97 -3.41 -5.96 -0.45
C LEU A 97 -3.37 -7.06 0.61
N ILE A 98 -3.13 -8.31 0.22
CA ILE A 98 -2.99 -9.45 1.16
C ILE A 98 -1.78 -9.23 2.06
N ALA A 99 -0.62 -8.90 1.48
CA ALA A 99 0.60 -8.63 2.24
C ALA A 99 0.40 -7.46 3.21
N GLY A 100 -0.28 -6.40 2.79
CA GLY A 100 -0.60 -5.27 3.65
C GLY A 100 -1.52 -5.65 4.80
N ALA A 101 -2.59 -6.41 4.54
CA ALA A 101 -3.50 -6.89 5.58
C ALA A 101 -2.78 -7.80 6.60
N VAL A 102 -1.94 -8.72 6.12
CA VAL A 102 -1.13 -9.61 6.96
C VAL A 102 -0.12 -8.82 7.78
N ALA A 103 0.58 -7.85 7.19
CA ALA A 103 1.56 -7.04 7.92
C ALA A 103 0.89 -6.22 9.03
N VAL A 104 -0.25 -5.59 8.75
CA VAL A 104 -1.03 -4.86 9.76
C VAL A 104 -1.48 -5.81 10.88
N TYR A 105 -2.00 -7.00 10.53
CA TYR A 105 -2.39 -8.02 11.51
C TYR A 105 -1.23 -8.41 12.45
N PHE A 106 -0.03 -8.65 11.90
CA PHE A 106 1.15 -8.98 12.70
C PHE A 106 1.61 -7.83 13.61
N ILE A 107 1.52 -6.58 13.13
CA ILE A 107 1.90 -5.39 13.90
C ILE A 107 0.93 -5.12 15.06
N PHE A 108 -0.36 -5.43 14.90
CA PHE A 108 -1.37 -5.23 15.96
C PHE A 108 -1.37 -6.32 17.03
N LEU A 109 -0.99 -7.56 16.68
CA LEU A 109 -1.03 -8.70 17.59
C LEU A 109 0.27 -8.99 18.34
N ASN A 110 1.38 -8.36 17.92
CA ASN A 110 2.66 -8.38 18.63
C ASN A 110 2.97 -6.97 19.12
#